data_AF-A0A0G0TNV4-F1
#
_entry.id   AF-A0A0G0TNV4-F1
#
_cell.length_a   1.000
_cell.length_b   1.000
_cell.length_c   1.000
_cell.angle_alpha   90.00
_cell.angle_beta   90.00
_cell.angle_gamma   90.00
#
_symmetry.space_group_name_H-M   'P 1'
#
loop_
_entity.id
_entity.type
_entity.pdbx_description
1 polymer ?
#
loop_
_entity_poly.entity_id
_entity_poly.type
_entity_poly.pdbx_seq_one_letter_code
_entity_poly.pdbx_strand_id
1 'polypeptide(L)'
;MMSQWKKQTFQKKIFQWWKVNKRDLPWRHTHDPYKILVSEVMLQQTTVSRVLTKYPVFIKAYPTEGSCECFFRRYSANLERDGV
;
A
#
# COMPACT_ATOMS: atom_id res chain seq x y z
N MET A 1 -6.48 36.88 -3.97
CA MET A 1 -5.12 36.74 -4.56
C MET A 1 -4.05 36.18 -3.60
N MET A 2 -4.10 36.44 -2.28
CA MET A 2 -3.08 35.95 -1.31
C MET A 2 -3.09 34.43 -1.00
N SER A 3 -4.20 33.74 -1.28
CA SER A 3 -4.38 32.30 -0.95
C SER A 3 -3.44 31.37 -1.74
N GLN A 4 -3.19 31.68 -3.03
CA GLN A 4 -2.41 30.81 -3.90
C GLN A 4 -0.91 30.81 -3.55
N TRP A 5 -0.35 31.96 -3.15
CA TRP A 5 1.06 32.05 -2.76
C TRP A 5 1.35 31.28 -1.47
N LYS A 6 0.43 31.32 -0.49
CA LYS A 6 0.53 30.53 0.74
C LYS A 6 0.52 29.03 0.42
N LYS A 7 -0.38 28.57 -0.47
CA LYS A 7 -0.46 27.17 -0.91
C LYS A 7 0.84 26.70 -1.58
N GLN A 8 1.35 27.46 -2.54
CA GLN A 8 2.58 27.12 -3.27
C GLN A 8 3.79 27.07 -2.33
N THR A 9 3.90 28.02 -1.40
CA THR A 9 5.01 28.08 -0.44
C THR A 9 4.98 26.88 0.51
N PHE A 10 3.81 26.50 1.00
CA PHE A 10 3.64 25.33 1.85
C PHE A 10 4.03 24.04 1.11
N GLN A 11 3.51 23.82 -0.10
CA GLN A 11 3.85 22.65 -0.91
C GLN A 11 5.36 22.56 -1.14
N LYS A 12 6.01 23.67 -1.53
CA LYS A 12 7.47 23.71 -1.74
C LYS A 12 8.24 23.29 -0.50
N LYS A 13 7.85 23.78 0.69
CA LYS A 13 8.49 23.40 1.96
C LYS A 13 8.35 21.90 2.24
N ILE A 14 7.15 21.35 2.08
CA ILE A 14 6.90 19.91 2.28
C ILE A 14 7.71 19.07 1.29
N PHE A 15 7.75 19.44 0.00
CA PHE A 15 8.52 18.73 -1.01
C PHE A 15 10.03 18.77 -0.74
N GLN A 16 10.57 19.92 -0.31
CA GLN A 16 11.97 20.05 0.06
C GLN A 16 12.34 19.15 1.24
N TRP A 17 11.52 19.18 2.31
CA TRP A 17 11.73 18.31 3.46
C TRP A 17 11.63 16.83 3.08
N TRP A 18 10.64 16.44 2.26
CA TRP A 18 10.44 15.06 1.82
C TRP A 18 11.62 14.53 1.02
N LYS A 19 12.25 15.36 0.16
CA LYS A 19 13.43 14.95 -0.61
C LYS A 19 14.60 14.50 0.27
N VAL A 20 14.76 15.11 1.45
CA VAL A 20 15.87 14.81 2.38
C VAL A 20 15.48 13.74 3.40
N ASN A 21 14.22 13.71 3.85
CA ASN A 21 13.78 12.90 5.00
C ASN A 21 12.88 11.70 4.63
N LYS A 22 12.66 11.43 3.34
CA LYS A 22 11.83 10.30 2.93
C LYS A 22 12.40 8.98 3.49
N ARG A 23 11.52 8.18 4.08
CA ARG A 23 11.84 6.79 4.43
C ARG A 23 11.85 5.95 3.17
N ASP A 24 12.83 5.06 3.11
CA ASP A 24 12.94 4.05 2.06
C ASP A 24 11.94 2.93 2.34
N LEU A 25 10.98 2.74 1.42
CA LEU A 25 9.90 1.77 1.58
C LEU A 25 9.73 1.00 0.26
N PRO A 26 9.67 -0.35 0.28
CA PRO A 26 9.73 -1.16 -0.93
C PRO A 26 8.58 -0.89 -1.91
N TRP A 27 7.38 -0.61 -1.40
CA TRP A 27 6.22 -0.26 -2.22
C TRP A 27 6.31 1.14 -2.86
N ARG A 28 7.28 1.99 -2.50
CA ARG A 28 7.53 3.28 -3.18
C ARG A 28 8.41 3.16 -4.43
N HIS A 29 9.02 1.99 -4.64
CA HIS A 29 9.90 1.72 -5.79
C HIS A 29 9.19 1.02 -6.95
N THR A 30 7.88 0.79 -6.83
CA THR A 30 7.07 0.14 -7.85
C THR A 30 6.00 1.08 -8.38
N HIS A 31 5.65 0.92 -9.65
CA HIS A 31 4.55 1.62 -10.32
C HIS A 31 3.37 0.68 -10.62
N ASP A 32 3.43 -0.56 -10.11
CA ASP A 32 2.38 -1.56 -10.29
C ASP A 32 1.18 -1.22 -9.39
N PRO A 33 -0.01 -0.92 -9.97
CA PRO A 33 -1.19 -0.52 -9.22
C PRO A 33 -1.62 -1.55 -8.18
N TYR A 34 -1.48 -2.85 -8.47
CA TYR A 34 -1.86 -3.93 -7.55
C TYR A 34 -0.93 -3.93 -6.32
N LYS A 35 0.38 -3.82 -6.55
CA LYS A 35 1.38 -3.78 -5.48
C LYS A 35 1.25 -2.54 -4.60
N ILE A 36 0.84 -1.41 -5.18
CA ILE A 36 0.54 -0.18 -4.45
C ILE A 36 -0.71 -0.38 -3.60
N LEU A 37 -1.82 -0.85 -4.18
CA LEU A 37 -3.08 -1.10 -3.48
C LEU A 37 -2.89 -2.05 -2.29
N VAL A 38 -2.20 -3.17 -2.49
CA VAL A 38 -1.90 -4.14 -1.42
C VAL A 38 -1.13 -3.47 -0.28
N SER A 39 -0.16 -2.61 -0.60
CA SER A 39 0.60 -1.90 0.43
C SER A 39 -0.28 -0.95 1.24
N GLU A 40 -1.21 -0.25 0.60
CA GLU A 40 -2.14 0.68 1.26
C GLU A 40 -3.11 -0.04 2.19
N VAL A 41 -3.71 -1.14 1.72
CA VAL A 41 -4.63 -1.97 2.53
C VAL A 41 -3.91 -2.52 3.77
N MET A 42 -2.67 -3.01 3.62
CA MET A 42 -1.89 -3.50 4.75
C MET A 42 -1.52 -2.38 5.75
N LEU A 43 -1.23 -1.18 5.25
CA LEU A 43 -0.86 -0.02 6.07
C LEU A 43 -2.05 0.60 6.82
N GLN A 44 -3.28 0.43 6.33
CA GLN A 44 -4.48 0.82 7.07
C GLN A 44 -4.69 -0.04 8.33
N GLN A 45 -4.36 -1.34 8.24
CA GLN A 45 -4.62 -2.30 9.32
C GLN A 45 -3.43 -2.52 10.26
N THR A 46 -2.20 -2.20 9.84
CA THR A 46 -0.99 -2.55 10.61
C THR A 46 0.11 -1.49 10.57
N THR A 47 1.11 -1.64 11.43
CA THR A 47 2.27 -0.74 11.50
C THR A 47 3.27 -0.98 10.36
N VAL A 48 3.97 0.07 9.94
CA VAL A 48 4.98 0.03 8.85
C VAL A 48 6.02 -1.08 9.07
N SER A 49 6.51 -1.28 10.30
CA SER A 49 7.50 -2.32 10.62
C SER A 49 7.00 -3.72 10.30
N ARG A 50 5.71 -3.99 10.56
CA ARG A 50 5.09 -5.27 10.26
C ARG A 50 4.89 -5.45 8.76
N VAL A 51 4.44 -4.39 8.07
CA VAL A 51 4.27 -4.42 6.60
C VAL A 51 5.60 -4.67 5.90
N LEU A 52 6.71 -4.05 6.34
CA LEU A 52 8.04 -4.29 5.76
C LEU A 52 8.43 -5.78 5.74
N THR A 53 8.02 -6.54 6.75
CA THR A 53 8.31 -7.98 6.83
C THR A 53 7.30 -8.81 6.03
N LYS A 54 6.01 -8.44 6.06
CA LYS A 54 4.93 -9.27 5.49
C LYS A 54 4.65 -9.01 4.01
N TYR A 55 4.84 -7.78 3.55
CA TYR A 55 4.63 -7.37 2.16
C TYR A 55 5.38 -8.24 1.13
N PRO A 56 6.71 -8.47 1.24
CA PRO A 56 7.42 -9.29 0.26
C PRO A 56 6.93 -10.75 0.23
N VAL A 57 6.55 -11.30 1.39
CA VAL A 57 5.99 -12.66 1.48
C VAL A 57 4.64 -12.73 0.78
N PHE A 58 3.79 -11.72 0.97
CA PHE A 58 2.46 -11.67 0.37
C PHE A 58 2.53 -11.51 -1.15
N ILE A 59 3.35 -10.58 -1.66
CA ILE A 59 3.51 -10.37 -3.11
C ILE A 59 4.14 -11.60 -3.79
N LYS A 60 4.97 -12.37 -3.07
CA LYS A 60 5.49 -13.64 -3.60
C LYS A 60 4.40 -14.71 -3.70
N ALA A 61 3.48 -14.76 -2.74
CA ALA A 61 2.36 -15.71 -2.75
C ALA A 61 1.27 -15.33 -3.75
N TYR A 62 1.00 -14.04 -3.88
CA TYR A 62 0.00 -13.45 -4.77
C TYR A 62 0.68 -12.40 -5.67
N PRO A 63 1.29 -12.80 -6.78
CA PRO A 63 2.04 -11.89 -7.64
C PRO A 63 1.13 -10.99 -8.49
N THR A 64 -0.12 -11.39 -8.72
CA THR A 64 -1.08 -10.71 -9.59
C THR A 64 -2.46 -10.63 -8.95
N GLU A 65 -3.28 -9.68 -9.40
CA GLU A 65 -4.66 -9.51 -8.97
C GLU A 65 -5.48 -10.80 -9.07
N GLY A 66 -5.40 -11.50 -10.21
CA GLY A 66 -6.13 -12.75 -10.42
C GLY A 66 -5.72 -13.90 -9.48
N SER A 67 -4.47 -13.90 -8.98
CA SER A 67 -4.05 -14.87 -7.97
C SER A 67 -4.70 -14.60 -6.62
N CYS A 68 -4.84 -13.32 -6.25
CA CYS A 68 -5.58 -12.90 -5.06
C CYS A 68 -7.07 -13.21 -5.17
N GLU A 69 -7.67 -12.98 -6.33
CA GLU A 69 -9.09 -13.27 -6.59
C GLU A 69 -9.39 -14.77 -6.38
N CYS A 70 -8.55 -15.65 -6.91
CA CYS A 70 -8.66 -17.09 -6.67
C CYS A 70 -8.63 -17.45 -5.17
N PHE A 71 -7.80 -16.76 -4.38
CA PHE A 71 -7.77 -16.96 -2.93
C PHE A 71 -9.06 -16.51 -2.26
N PHE A 72 -9.54 -15.29 -2.54
CA PHE A 72 -10.80 -14.79 -1.96
C PHE A 72 -11.99 -15.67 -2.36
N ARG A 73 -12.06 -16.08 -3.62
CA ARG A 73 -13.12 -16.98 -4.11
C ARG A 73 -13.08 -18.34 -3.43
N ARG A 74 -11.88 -18.91 -3.23
CA ARG A 74 -11.67 -20.14 -2.48
C ARG A 74 -12.04 -19.97 -1.00
N TYR A 75 -11.71 -18.83 -0.40
CA TYR A 75 -12.00 -18.53 1.00
C TYR A 75 -13.51 -18.38 1.23
N SER A 76 -14.22 -17.62 0.38
CA SER A 76 -15.68 -17.52 0.43
C SER A 76 -16.38 -18.86 0.22
N ALA A 77 -15.91 -19.69 -0.72
CA ALA A 77 -16.46 -21.03 -0.94
C ALA A 77 -16.17 -22.02 0.21
N ASN A 78 -15.21 -21.71 1.09
CA ASN A 78 -14.96 -22.50 2.31
C ASN A 78 -15.79 -21.96 3.49
N LEU A 79 -15.96 -20.64 3.60
CA LEU A 79 -16.85 -20.04 4.61
C LEU A 79 -18.29 -20.54 4.50
N GLU A 80 -18.82 -20.69 3.29
CA GLU A 80 -20.16 -21.25 3.05
C GLU A 80 -20.28 -22.74 3.42
N ARG A 81 -19.16 -23.47 3.51
CA ARG A 81 -19.13 -24.89 3.90
C ARG A 81 -18.87 -25.10 5.40
N ASP A 82 -18.21 -24.15 6.04
CA ASP A 82 -17.84 -24.22 7.45
C ASP A 82 -18.95 -23.69 8.39
N GLY A 83 -20.10 -23.27 7.84
CA GLY A 83 -21.34 -23.08 8.60
C GLY A 83 -21.32 -21.93 9.60
N VAL A 84 -20.71 -20.80 9.25
CA VAL A 84 -20.88 -19.51 9.95
C VAL A 84 -21.88 -18.65 9.18
#